data_AF-A0A5R2N5R7-F1
#
_entry.id   AF-A0A5R2N5R7-F1
#
_cell.length_a   1.000
_cell.length_b   1.000
_cell.length_c   1.000
_cell.angle_alpha   90.00
_cell.angle_beta   90.00
_cell.angle_gamma   90.00
#
_symmetry.space_group_name_H-M   'P 1'
#
loop_
_entity.id
_entity.type
_entity.pdbx_description
1 polymer ?
#
loop_
_entity_poly.entity_id
_entity_poly.type
_entity_poly.pdbx_seq_one_letter_code
_entity_poly.pdbx_strand_id
1 'polypeptide(L)'
;EFAERRMSEGMPKQEAFALAAKRMAGPVIAATMTRIAAFSPLLFWPGIIGDFMKYMPITLIVTLSASMLYALVFAPTLGAIFAKAPQHHEDGNRDGWYMAVVKQAVRFPITVMVLTVVLLAGIFVGYSKYGAGVEFFPSVEPDYGLLYVHARGNLSLAEMDTATKIAENRLLGWPGVKSVYTRVGKSDGGGQDVPEDVVG
;
A
#
# COMPACT_ATOMS: atom_id res chain seq x y z
N GLU A 1 -9.20 -22.03 -17.76
CA GLU A 1 -8.14 -22.86 -18.35
C GLU A 1 -8.17 -24.36 -17.96
N PHE A 2 -7.81 -24.78 -16.73
CA PHE A 2 -7.76 -26.23 -16.42
C PHE A 2 -9.11 -26.94 -16.57
N ALA A 3 -10.20 -26.34 -16.06
CA ALA A 3 -11.56 -26.87 -16.23
C ALA A 3 -12.00 -26.87 -17.71
N GLU A 4 -11.66 -25.82 -18.46
CA GLU A 4 -11.98 -25.68 -19.89
C GLU A 4 -11.25 -26.72 -20.74
N ARG A 5 -9.97 -26.99 -20.43
CA ARG A 5 -9.19 -28.06 -21.08
C ARG A 5 -9.79 -29.44 -20.81
N ARG A 6 -10.30 -29.68 -19.60
CA ARG A 6 -11.02 -30.93 -19.28
C ARG A 6 -12.35 -31.04 -20.00
N MET A 7 -13.04 -29.90 -20.19
CA MET A 7 -14.27 -29.84 -20.99
C MET A 7 -14.00 -30.07 -22.48
N SER A 8 -12.87 -29.60 -23.04
CA SER A 8 -12.48 -29.92 -24.42
C SER A 8 -12.04 -31.37 -24.61
N GLU A 9 -11.53 -32.01 -23.55
CA GLU A 9 -11.27 -33.46 -23.47
C GLU A 9 -12.56 -34.32 -23.32
N GLY A 10 -13.74 -33.70 -23.31
CA GLY A 10 -15.05 -34.39 -23.29
C GLY A 10 -15.66 -34.61 -21.89
N MET A 11 -15.05 -34.09 -20.82
CA MET A 11 -15.57 -34.23 -19.46
C MET A 11 -16.82 -33.35 -19.23
N PRO A 12 -17.87 -33.84 -18.54
CA PRO A 12 -19.02 -33.02 -18.16
C PRO A 12 -18.61 -31.78 -17.36
N LYS A 13 -19.25 -30.63 -17.64
CA LYS A 13 -18.90 -29.34 -17.03
C LYS A 13 -18.82 -29.38 -15.50
N GLN A 14 -19.77 -30.05 -14.84
CA GLN A 14 -19.84 -30.12 -13.37
C GLN A 14 -18.63 -30.86 -12.79
N GLU A 15 -18.25 -31.99 -13.41
CA GLU A 15 -17.10 -32.79 -12.99
C GLU A 15 -15.78 -32.07 -13.28
N ALA A 16 -15.67 -31.41 -14.44
CA ALA A 16 -14.47 -30.67 -14.82
C ALA A 16 -14.17 -29.52 -13.84
N PHE A 17 -15.19 -28.74 -13.45
CA PHE A 17 -15.02 -27.65 -12.48
C PHE A 17 -14.78 -28.16 -11.05
N ALA A 18 -15.45 -29.24 -10.62
CA ALA A 18 -15.21 -29.85 -9.32
C ALA A 18 -13.78 -30.40 -9.19
N LEU A 19 -13.30 -31.09 -10.24
CA LEU A 19 -11.93 -31.61 -10.29
C LEU A 19 -10.90 -30.48 -10.31
N ALA A 20 -11.15 -29.43 -11.10
CA ALA A 20 -10.29 -28.24 -11.16
C ALA A 20 -10.15 -27.57 -9.78
N ALA A 21 -11.27 -27.36 -9.09
CA ALA A 21 -11.29 -26.77 -7.76
C ALA A 21 -10.48 -27.58 -6.75
N LYS A 22 -10.72 -28.91 -6.69
CA LYS A 22 -10.02 -29.80 -5.76
C LYS A 22 -8.51 -29.84 -6.01
N ARG A 23 -8.10 -29.81 -7.29
CA ARG A 23 -6.68 -29.84 -7.66
C ARG A 23 -5.98 -28.51 -7.43
N MET A 24 -6.66 -27.38 -7.63
CA MET A 24 -6.09 -26.05 -7.44
C MET A 24 -6.17 -25.53 -6.00
N ALA A 25 -6.96 -26.16 -5.12
CA ALA A 25 -7.10 -25.75 -3.73
C ALA A 25 -5.76 -25.65 -2.99
N GLY A 26 -4.90 -26.67 -3.08
CA GLY A 26 -3.59 -26.67 -2.43
C GLY A 26 -2.70 -25.49 -2.84
N PRO A 27 -2.41 -25.32 -4.14
CA PRO A 27 -1.62 -24.18 -4.64
C PRO A 27 -2.21 -22.81 -4.29
N VAL A 28 -3.53 -22.63 -4.40
CA VAL A 28 -4.20 -21.35 -4.13
C VAL A 28 -4.10 -20.98 -2.65
N ILE A 29 -4.32 -21.94 -1.74
CA ILE A 29 -4.18 -21.73 -0.30
C ILE A 29 -2.73 -21.41 0.05
N ALA A 30 -1.77 -22.20 -0.46
CA ALA A 30 -0.35 -21.98 -0.18
C ALA A 30 0.14 -20.59 -0.66
N ALA A 31 -0.25 -20.18 -1.87
CA ALA A 31 0.09 -18.87 -2.41
C ALA A 31 -0.51 -17.73 -1.58
N THR A 32 -1.77 -17.87 -1.15
CA THR A 32 -2.46 -16.87 -0.33
C THR A 32 -1.85 -16.77 1.05
N MET A 33 -1.59 -17.90 1.70
CA MET A 33 -0.94 -17.97 3.01
C MET A 33 0.47 -17.37 2.99
N THR A 34 1.23 -17.58 1.92
CA THR A 34 2.57 -16.98 1.78
C THR A 34 2.50 -15.45 1.72
N ARG A 35 1.50 -14.90 1.01
CA ARG A 35 1.27 -13.44 0.99
C ARG A 35 0.89 -12.92 2.37
N ILE A 36 -0.05 -13.58 3.05
CA ILE A 36 -0.44 -13.23 4.43
C ILE A 36 0.77 -13.26 5.35
N ALA A 37 1.59 -14.31 5.28
CA ALA A 37 2.79 -14.47 6.09
C ALA A 37 3.83 -13.38 5.85
N ALA A 38 4.00 -12.91 4.61
CA ALA A 38 4.93 -11.83 4.27
C ALA A 38 4.52 -10.47 4.89
N PHE A 39 3.23 -10.21 5.04
CA PHE A 39 2.72 -8.95 5.62
C PHE A 39 2.40 -9.04 7.12
N SER A 40 2.29 -10.24 7.68
CA SER A 40 1.98 -10.47 9.09
C SER A 40 2.94 -9.77 10.07
N PRO A 41 4.26 -9.72 9.84
CA PRO A 41 5.20 -9.05 10.76
C PRO A 41 4.88 -7.57 10.98
N LEU A 42 4.32 -6.88 9.97
CA LEU A 42 3.98 -5.47 10.06
C LEU A 42 2.84 -5.18 11.06
N LEU A 43 2.04 -6.19 11.40
CA LEU A 43 0.98 -6.07 12.41
C LEU A 43 1.53 -5.92 13.83
N PHE A 44 2.76 -6.38 14.06
CA PHE A 44 3.40 -6.39 15.38
C PHE A 44 4.38 -5.22 15.56
N TRP A 45 4.38 -4.24 14.65
CA TRP A 45 5.28 -3.11 14.72
C TRP A 45 4.84 -2.13 15.83
N PRO A 46 5.69 -1.82 16.83
CA PRO A 46 5.32 -0.93 17.94
C PRO A 46 5.39 0.56 17.57
N GLY A 47 4.65 1.38 18.32
CA GLY A 47 4.68 2.84 18.23
C GLY A 47 3.60 3.44 17.34
N ILE A 48 3.49 4.77 17.36
CA ILE A 48 2.45 5.54 16.63
C ILE A 48 2.48 5.20 15.13
N ILE A 49 3.67 5.07 14.55
CA ILE A 49 3.85 4.72 13.14
C ILE A 49 3.30 3.31 12.84
N GLY A 50 3.53 2.35 13.75
CA GLY A 50 2.98 0.99 13.62
C GLY A 50 1.46 0.98 13.64
N ASP A 51 0.84 1.82 14.47
CA ASP A 51 -0.61 1.96 14.54
C ASP A 51 -1.24 2.50 13.25
N PHE A 52 -0.54 3.35 12.50
CA PHE A 52 -0.98 3.74 11.16
C PHE A 52 -0.70 2.65 10.12
N MET A 53 0.46 2.01 10.20
CA MET A 53 0.89 1.00 9.23
C MET A 53 0.08 -0.29 9.30
N LYS A 54 -0.51 -0.66 10.46
CA LYS A 54 -1.29 -1.90 10.63
C LYS A 54 -2.55 -1.95 9.77
N TYR A 55 -3.11 -0.81 9.36
CA TYR A 55 -4.35 -0.79 8.56
C TYR A 55 -4.14 -1.43 7.18
N MET A 56 -3.00 -1.21 6.51
CA MET A 56 -2.77 -1.75 5.17
C MET A 56 -2.68 -3.29 5.16
N PRO A 57 -1.87 -3.95 6.03
CA PRO A 57 -1.84 -5.41 6.11
C PRO A 57 -3.18 -6.02 6.52
N ILE A 58 -3.92 -5.42 7.47
CA ILE A 58 -5.22 -5.94 7.91
C ILE A 58 -6.19 -6.01 6.72
N THR A 59 -6.32 -4.93 5.96
CA THR A 59 -7.19 -4.90 4.77
C THR A 59 -6.75 -5.94 3.74
N LEU A 60 -5.45 -6.08 3.49
CA LEU A 60 -4.92 -7.10 2.58
C LEU A 60 -5.24 -8.53 3.04
N ILE A 61 -5.08 -8.84 4.32
CA ILE A 61 -5.35 -10.17 4.87
C ILE A 61 -6.83 -10.52 4.73
N VAL A 62 -7.73 -9.60 5.08
CA VAL A 62 -9.18 -9.81 4.98
C VAL A 62 -9.60 -9.98 3.53
N THR A 63 -9.13 -9.12 2.62
CA THR A 63 -9.48 -9.19 1.20
C THR A 63 -8.93 -10.44 0.51
N LEU A 64 -7.69 -10.85 0.81
CA LEU A 64 -7.10 -12.08 0.28
C LEU A 64 -7.82 -13.32 0.81
N SER A 65 -8.20 -13.34 2.08
CA SER A 65 -8.96 -14.45 2.67
C SER A 65 -10.35 -14.58 2.04
N ALA A 66 -11.05 -13.46 1.86
CA ALA A 66 -12.34 -13.42 1.16
C ALA A 66 -12.21 -13.85 -0.31
N SER A 67 -11.17 -13.38 -1.01
CA SER A 67 -10.88 -13.77 -2.40
C SER A 67 -10.58 -15.25 -2.54
N MET A 68 -9.83 -15.84 -1.59
CA MET A 68 -9.55 -17.27 -1.56
C MET A 68 -10.84 -18.08 -1.37
N LEU A 69 -11.72 -17.68 -0.45
CA LEU A 69 -13.01 -18.33 -0.25
C LEU A 69 -13.87 -18.25 -1.54
N TYR A 70 -13.90 -17.07 -2.17
CA TYR A 70 -14.58 -16.87 -3.44
C TYR A 70 -14.04 -17.80 -4.53
N ALA A 71 -12.71 -17.87 -4.69
CA ALA A 71 -12.07 -18.68 -5.72
C ALA A 71 -12.29 -20.19 -5.55
N LEU A 72 -12.42 -20.68 -4.31
CA LEU A 72 -12.58 -22.11 -4.04
C LEU A 72 -14.03 -22.58 -4.01
N VAL A 73 -14.98 -21.71 -3.62
CA VAL A 73 -16.39 -22.09 -3.46
C VAL A 73 -17.26 -21.53 -4.59
N PHE A 74 -17.12 -20.24 -4.89
CA PHE A 74 -18.01 -19.54 -5.82
C PHE A 74 -17.54 -19.65 -7.26
N ALA A 75 -16.24 -19.55 -7.53
CA ALA A 75 -15.74 -19.64 -8.91
C ALA A 75 -16.05 -21.00 -9.59
N PRO A 76 -15.91 -22.17 -8.91
CA PRO A 76 -16.23 -23.46 -9.53
C PRO A 76 -17.73 -23.66 -9.74
N THR A 77 -18.55 -23.17 -8.81
CA THR A 77 -20.02 -23.31 -8.88
C THR A 77 -20.60 -22.41 -9.98
N LEU A 78 -20.17 -21.16 -10.06
CA LEU A 78 -20.54 -20.25 -11.15
C LEU A 78 -20.00 -20.75 -12.50
N GLY A 79 -18.76 -21.24 -12.54
CA GLY A 79 -18.16 -21.84 -13.72
C GLY A 79 -18.96 -23.04 -14.24
N ALA A 80 -19.37 -23.96 -13.37
CA ALA A 80 -20.18 -25.12 -13.76
C ALA A 80 -21.56 -24.75 -14.35
N ILE A 81 -22.13 -23.60 -13.97
CA ILE A 81 -23.43 -23.13 -14.48
C ILE A 81 -23.25 -22.41 -15.82
N PHE A 82 -22.35 -21.44 -15.88
CA PHE A 82 -22.26 -20.47 -16.99
C PHE A 82 -21.21 -20.80 -18.04
N ALA A 83 -20.20 -21.64 -17.73
CA ALA A 83 -19.14 -21.92 -18.68
C ALA A 83 -19.66 -22.73 -19.88
N LYS A 84 -19.36 -22.23 -21.08
CA LYS A 84 -19.54 -22.96 -22.34
C LYS A 84 -18.24 -23.66 -22.69
N ALA A 85 -18.32 -24.85 -23.27
CA ALA A 85 -17.14 -25.55 -23.77
C ALA A 85 -16.46 -24.67 -24.84
N PRO A 86 -15.23 -24.18 -24.60
CA PRO A 86 -14.53 -23.45 -25.63
C PRO A 86 -14.16 -24.45 -26.73
N GLN A 87 -14.62 -24.19 -27.95
CA GLN A 87 -14.05 -24.82 -29.14
C GLN A 87 -12.69 -24.16 -29.41
N HIS A 88 -11.68 -24.51 -28.61
CA HIS A 88 -10.30 -24.10 -28.88
C HIS A 88 -9.56 -25.29 -29.48
N HIS A 89 -9.30 -25.20 -30.78
CA HIS A 89 -8.18 -25.90 -31.41
C HIS A 89 -6.90 -25.29 -30.82
N GLU A 90 -6.01 -26.13 -30.24
CA GLU A 90 -4.66 -25.70 -29.84
C GLU A 90 -3.82 -25.40 -31.08
N ASP A 91 -4.15 -24.35 -31.83
CA ASP A 91 -3.28 -23.79 -32.86
C ASP A 91 -2.52 -22.61 -32.24
N GLY A 92 -1.37 -22.90 -31.66
CA GLY A 92 -0.49 -21.89 -31.09
C GLY A 92 0.94 -22.39 -31.10
N ASN A 93 1.71 -21.98 -32.11
CA ASN A 93 3.13 -22.23 -32.27
C ASN A 93 3.88 -22.05 -30.92
N ARG A 94 4.18 -23.17 -30.25
CA ARG A 94 4.83 -23.20 -28.92
C ARG A 94 6.26 -22.64 -28.93
N ASP A 95 6.83 -22.50 -30.12
CA ASP A 95 8.17 -21.96 -30.36
C ASP A 95 8.12 -20.46 -30.70
N GLY A 96 7.70 -19.66 -29.72
CA GLY A 96 7.92 -18.21 -29.74
C GLY A 96 9.33 -17.82 -29.28
N TRP A 97 9.71 -16.56 -29.48
CA TRP A 97 10.98 -16.01 -28.99
C TRP A 97 11.18 -16.23 -27.48
N TYR A 98 10.09 -16.23 -26.69
CA TYR A 98 10.10 -16.57 -25.27
C TYR A 98 10.65 -17.98 -25.01
N MET A 99 10.16 -18.98 -25.74
CA MET A 99 10.63 -20.36 -25.59
C MET A 99 12.10 -20.51 -26.02
N ALA A 100 12.55 -19.75 -27.02
CA ALA A 100 13.95 -19.70 -27.43
C ALA A 100 14.87 -19.16 -26.32
N VAL A 101 14.46 -18.06 -25.64
CA VAL A 101 15.19 -17.49 -24.51
C VAL A 101 15.22 -18.45 -23.33
N VAL A 102 14.08 -19.07 -22.99
CA VAL A 102 14.00 -20.06 -21.90
C VAL A 102 14.90 -21.27 -22.20
N LYS A 103 14.86 -21.79 -23.43
CA LYS A 103 15.71 -22.93 -23.84
C LYS A 103 17.20 -22.60 -23.72
N GLN A 104 17.59 -21.38 -24.07
CA GLN A 104 18.97 -20.92 -23.91
C GLN A 104 19.35 -20.73 -22.44
N ALA A 105 18.45 -20.17 -21.62
CA ALA A 105 18.69 -19.99 -20.18
C ALA A 105 18.84 -21.34 -19.45
N VAL A 106 18.04 -22.34 -19.80
CA VAL A 106 18.12 -23.70 -19.21
C VAL A 106 19.41 -24.42 -19.63
N ARG A 107 19.97 -24.11 -20.80
CA ARG A 107 21.21 -24.73 -21.29
C ARG A 107 22.46 -24.31 -20.50
N PHE A 108 22.44 -23.13 -19.86
CA PHE A 108 23.56 -22.61 -19.08
C PHE A 108 23.14 -22.23 -17.65
N PRO A 109 22.82 -23.21 -16.78
CA PRO A 109 22.27 -22.94 -15.46
C PRO A 109 23.24 -22.18 -14.54
N ILE A 110 24.55 -22.44 -14.65
CA ILE A 110 25.57 -21.78 -13.82
C ILE A 110 25.68 -20.30 -14.16
N THR A 111 25.69 -19.93 -15.45
CA THR A 111 25.78 -18.51 -15.84
C THR A 111 24.53 -17.74 -15.44
N VAL A 112 23.34 -18.35 -15.54
CA VAL A 112 22.09 -17.72 -15.07
C VAL A 112 22.13 -17.51 -13.56
N MET A 113 22.59 -18.50 -12.80
CA MET A 113 22.72 -18.39 -11.34
C MET A 113 23.69 -17.27 -10.93
N VAL A 114 24.87 -17.21 -11.56
CA VAL A 114 25.87 -16.14 -11.30
C VAL A 114 25.28 -14.78 -11.67
N LEU A 115 24.61 -14.67 -12.82
CA LEU A 115 23.96 -13.43 -13.25
C LEU A 115 22.90 -12.97 -12.24
N THR A 116 22.07 -13.89 -11.72
CA THR A 116 21.07 -13.58 -10.69
C THR A 116 21.71 -13.05 -9.41
N VAL A 117 22.80 -13.68 -8.95
CA VAL A 117 23.52 -13.23 -7.74
C VAL A 117 24.16 -11.86 -7.96
N VAL A 118 24.79 -11.64 -9.12
CA VAL A 118 25.40 -10.35 -9.47
C VAL A 118 24.35 -9.25 -9.55
N LEU A 119 23.18 -9.52 -10.14
CA LEU A 119 22.07 -8.57 -10.18
C LEU A 119 21.55 -8.24 -8.78
N LEU A 120 21.36 -9.25 -7.93
CA LEU A 120 20.92 -9.06 -6.55
C LEU A 120 21.90 -8.20 -5.75
N ALA A 121 23.20 -8.51 -5.82
CA ALA A 121 24.24 -7.70 -5.20
C ALA A 121 24.31 -6.29 -5.81
N GLY A 122 24.14 -6.18 -7.13
CA GLY A 122 24.14 -4.91 -7.85
C GLY A 122 23.01 -3.98 -7.41
N ILE A 123 21.81 -4.50 -7.16
CA ILE A 123 20.68 -3.73 -6.63
C ILE A 123 21.02 -3.19 -5.24
N PHE A 124 21.59 -4.02 -4.36
CA PHE A 124 21.94 -3.61 -3.00
C PHE A 124 23.04 -2.53 -2.99
N VAL A 125 24.10 -2.73 -3.77
CA VAL A 125 25.19 -1.75 -3.93
C VAL A 125 24.68 -0.46 -4.57
N GLY A 126 23.81 -0.57 -5.59
CA GLY A 126 23.18 0.57 -6.25
C GLY A 126 22.34 1.39 -5.28
N TYR A 127 21.48 0.75 -4.49
CA TYR A 127 20.68 1.42 -3.48
C TYR A 127 21.55 2.06 -2.40
N SER A 128 22.59 1.38 -1.93
CA SER A 128 23.50 1.93 -0.91
C SER A 128 24.27 3.16 -1.39
N LYS A 129 24.57 3.25 -2.69
CA LYS A 129 25.36 4.36 -3.25
C LYS A 129 24.50 5.53 -3.72
N TYR A 130 23.30 5.24 -4.23
CA TYR A 130 22.44 6.23 -4.90
C TYR A 130 21.09 6.45 -4.19
N GLY A 131 20.84 5.80 -3.05
CA GLY A 131 19.59 5.94 -2.30
C GLY A 131 19.46 7.33 -1.66
N ALA A 132 18.38 8.04 -1.96
CA ALA A 132 18.09 9.38 -1.46
C ALA A 132 17.60 9.42 0.02
N GLY A 133 17.87 8.37 0.80
CA GLY A 133 17.31 8.19 2.14
C GLY A 133 15.87 7.69 2.12
N VAL A 134 15.21 7.73 3.28
CA VAL A 134 13.81 7.32 3.45
C VAL A 134 13.03 8.53 3.94
N GLU A 135 12.13 9.05 3.11
CA GLU A 135 11.17 10.10 3.49
C GLU A 135 9.82 9.42 3.75
N PHE A 136 9.41 9.36 5.02
CA PHE A 136 8.24 8.58 5.43
C PHE A 136 6.91 9.28 5.17
N PHE A 137 6.91 10.61 5.23
CA PHE A 137 5.76 11.44 4.92
C PHE A 137 6.25 12.63 4.12
N PRO A 138 5.65 12.92 2.94
CA PRO A 138 5.90 14.20 2.30
C PRO A 138 5.42 15.28 3.26
N SER A 139 6.15 16.40 3.34
CA SER A 139 5.65 17.58 4.04
C SER A 139 4.41 18.08 3.32
N VAL A 140 3.22 17.64 3.76
CA VAL A 140 1.96 18.20 3.28
C VAL A 140 1.94 19.63 3.77
N GLU A 141 2.07 20.57 2.85
CA GLU A 141 1.94 21.99 3.14
C GLU A 141 0.54 22.20 3.75
N PRO A 142 0.43 22.57 5.03
CA PRO A 142 -0.89 22.75 5.63
C PRO A 142 -1.60 23.93 4.97
N ASP A 143 -2.91 23.81 4.75
CA ASP A 143 -3.73 24.91 4.23
C ASP A 143 -3.88 26.09 5.23
N TYR A 144 -3.24 25.99 6.41
CA TYR A 144 -3.25 27.00 7.46
C TYR A 144 -1.86 27.18 8.09
N GLY A 145 -1.54 28.41 8.45
CA GLY A 145 -0.35 28.73 9.26
C GLY A 145 -0.75 29.07 10.69
N LEU A 146 0.11 28.76 11.66
CA LEU A 146 -0.02 29.20 13.04
C LEU A 146 1.01 30.32 13.30
N LEU A 147 0.54 31.47 13.78
CA LEU A 147 1.39 32.57 14.25
C LEU A 147 1.23 32.68 15.75
N TYR A 148 2.33 32.51 16.49
CA TYR A 148 2.34 32.69 17.95
C TYR A 148 2.85 34.08 18.31
N VAL A 149 2.08 34.81 19.12
CA VAL A 149 2.46 36.10 19.68
C VAL A 149 2.97 35.88 21.10
N HIS A 150 4.25 36.20 21.31
CA HIS A 150 4.89 36.12 22.62
C HIS A 150 4.94 37.50 23.27
N ALA A 151 4.58 37.57 24.55
CA ALA A 151 4.72 38.78 25.34
C ALA A 151 5.26 38.44 26.73
N ARG A 152 6.07 39.35 27.29
CA ARG A 152 6.69 39.16 28.61
C ARG A 152 5.87 39.86 29.68
N GLY A 153 5.55 39.15 30.76
CA GLY A 153 4.87 39.68 31.94
C GLY A 153 3.46 39.13 32.16
N ASN A 154 2.86 39.46 33.31
CA ASN A 154 1.49 39.04 33.65
C ASN A 154 0.46 40.04 33.08
N LEU A 155 0.34 40.07 31.76
CA LEU A 155 -0.60 40.94 31.06
C LEU A 155 -2.05 40.52 31.35
N SER A 156 -2.95 41.49 31.42
CA SER A 156 -4.39 41.24 31.46
C SER A 156 -4.90 40.77 30.09
N LEU A 157 -6.08 40.13 30.06
CA LEU A 157 -6.73 39.68 28.81
C LEU A 157 -6.92 40.83 27.81
N ALA A 158 -7.20 42.05 28.29
CA ALA A 158 -7.38 43.22 27.44
C ALA A 158 -6.06 43.70 26.81
N GLU A 159 -4.96 43.61 27.55
CA GLU A 159 -3.62 43.97 27.07
C GLU A 159 -3.11 42.92 26.06
N MET A 160 -3.36 41.63 26.34
CA MET A 160 -3.05 40.55 25.39
C MET A 160 -3.84 40.70 24.09
N ASP A 161 -5.14 41.01 24.15
CA ASP A 161 -5.98 41.25 22.96
C ASP A 161 -5.44 42.41 22.12
N THR A 162 -5.02 43.49 22.77
CA THR A 162 -4.43 44.64 22.08
C THR A 162 -3.11 44.26 21.39
N ALA A 163 -2.27 43.46 22.04
CA ALA A 163 -1.01 42.99 21.47
C ALA A 163 -1.24 42.07 20.25
N THR A 164 -2.15 41.11 20.36
CA THR A 164 -2.43 40.14 19.29
C THR A 164 -3.14 40.78 18.10
N LYS A 165 -3.99 41.79 18.32
CA LYS A 165 -4.63 42.59 17.25
C LYS A 165 -3.64 43.26 16.30
N ILE A 166 -2.46 43.64 16.78
CA ILE A 166 -1.42 44.23 15.93
C ILE A 166 -0.93 43.21 14.89
N ALA A 167 -0.77 41.95 15.31
CA ALA A 167 -0.38 40.86 14.41
C ALA A 167 -1.53 40.48 13.48
N GLU A 168 -2.75 40.37 13.99
CA GLU A 168 -3.96 40.09 13.21
C GLU A 168 -4.15 41.10 12.06
N ASN A 169 -4.09 42.40 12.35
CA ASN A 169 -4.29 43.44 11.34
C ASN A 169 -3.22 43.43 10.24
N ARG A 170 -2.01 42.93 10.52
CA ARG A 170 -0.97 42.77 9.50
C ARG A 170 -1.20 41.55 8.60
N LEU A 171 -1.81 40.50 9.15
CA LEU A 171 -2.18 39.30 8.38
C LEU A 171 -3.45 39.53 7.55
N LEU A 172 -4.38 40.35 8.05
CA LEU A 172 -5.57 40.81 7.34
C LEU A 172 -5.17 41.72 6.16
N GLY A 173 -4.79 41.10 5.05
CA GLY A 173 -4.36 41.79 3.82
C GLY A 173 -3.20 41.14 3.10
N TRP A 174 -2.58 40.10 3.68
CA TRP A 174 -1.50 39.38 3.01
C TRP A 174 -2.07 38.51 1.86
N PRO A 175 -1.60 38.66 0.60
CA PRO A 175 -1.96 37.76 -0.48
C PRO A 175 -1.76 36.28 -0.10
N GLY A 176 -2.85 35.51 -0.16
CA GLY A 176 -2.87 34.08 0.18
C GLY A 176 -3.69 33.74 1.44
N VAL A 177 -3.97 34.72 2.31
CA VAL A 177 -4.74 34.50 3.55
C VAL A 177 -6.22 34.81 3.32
N LYS A 178 -7.10 33.79 3.43
CA LYS A 178 -8.56 33.96 3.26
C LYS A 178 -9.28 34.36 4.54
N SER A 179 -8.83 33.85 5.67
CA SER A 179 -9.44 34.09 6.99
C SER A 179 -8.35 34.06 8.06
N VAL A 180 -8.43 34.98 9.01
CA VAL A 180 -7.59 35.00 10.20
C VAL A 180 -8.47 34.68 11.41
N TYR A 181 -8.01 33.77 12.27
CA TYR A 181 -8.67 33.44 13.53
C TYR A 181 -7.70 33.73 14.67
N THR A 182 -8.08 34.65 15.56
CA THR A 182 -7.26 35.07 16.70
C THR A 182 -7.83 34.49 17.98
N ARG A 183 -6.98 33.94 18.85
CA ARG A 183 -7.35 33.48 20.19
C ARG A 183 -6.45 34.17 21.21
N VAL A 184 -7.04 34.81 22.21
CA VAL A 184 -6.31 35.58 23.23
C VAL A 184 -6.30 34.83 24.55
N GLY A 185 -5.15 34.78 25.21
CA GLY A 185 -4.93 34.10 26.49
C GLY A 185 -4.17 32.79 26.35
N LYS A 186 -4.06 32.04 27.45
CA LYS A 186 -3.29 30.78 27.48
C LYS A 186 -3.92 29.75 26.54
N SER A 187 -3.24 29.49 25.42
CA SER A 187 -3.68 28.52 24.43
C SER A 187 -3.04 27.15 24.73
N ASP A 188 -3.80 26.25 25.35
CA ASP A 188 -3.41 24.82 25.50
C ASP A 188 -3.65 24.00 24.20
N GLY A 189 -3.82 24.66 23.06
CA GLY A 189 -4.30 24.03 21.83
C GLY A 189 -3.30 24.04 20.68
N GLY A 190 -2.87 22.84 20.26
CA GLY A 190 -2.61 22.54 18.85
C GLY A 190 -1.22 22.05 18.46
N GLY A 191 -0.25 22.05 19.36
CA GLY A 191 1.08 21.50 19.13
C GLY A 191 1.70 21.06 20.45
N GLN A 192 2.49 19.99 20.45
CA GLN A 192 3.12 19.46 21.67
C GLN A 192 4.12 20.42 22.34
N ASP A 193 4.42 21.57 21.72
CA ASP A 193 5.37 22.57 22.21
C ASP A 193 4.86 24.02 22.00
N VAL A 194 3.78 24.42 22.68
CA VAL A 194 3.43 25.85 22.77
C VAL A 194 4.20 26.45 23.95
N PRO A 195 5.12 27.42 23.75
CA PRO A 195 5.88 28.00 24.86
C PRO A 195 4.97 28.72 25.87
N GLU A 196 5.33 28.71 27.15
CA GLU A 196 4.51 29.30 28.23
C GLU A 196 4.27 30.80 28.08
N ASP A 197 5.12 31.50 27.32
CA ASP A 197 5.06 32.95 27.08
C ASP A 197 4.13 33.35 25.91
N VAL A 198 3.36 32.41 25.34
CA VAL A 198 2.40 32.70 24.26
C VAL A 198 1.13 33.34 24.83
N VAL A 199 0.82 34.54 24.32
CA VAL A 199 -0.36 35.33 24.75
C VAL A 199 -1.49 35.35 23.71
N GLY A 200 -1.23 34.87 22.49
CA GLY A 200 -2.23 34.64 21.44
C GLY A 200 -1.66 34.14 20.13
#